data_AF-A0A351XN38-F1
#
_entry.id   AF-A0A351XN38-F1
#
_cell.length_a   1.000
_cell.length_b   1.000
_cell.length_c   1.000
_cell.angle_alpha   90.00
_cell.angle_beta   90.00
_cell.angle_gamma   90.00
#
_symmetry.space_group_name_H-M   'P 1'
#
loop_
_entity.id
_entity.type
_entity.pdbx_description
1 polymer ?
#
loop_
_entity_poly.entity_id
_entity_poly.type
_entity_poly.pdbx_seq_one_letter_code
_entity_poly.pdbx_strand_id
1 'polypeptide(L)'
;MEYTNEEINEALASENPWKIVQSRDFNGHGTFIAGVACGTLIEEKNFSGVAPLTTICAVKCKEAKQGLKSFYHIDTDEPVYAETDILIATEYLRKKAAEANMPLILCFGMGTSFGGHITGGILGEALRTIGDTKGAAVVTACGNEGNTSRHYRSDILASGEDVEVEIRSGSRHGFTLELYSDSPQILSVSIISPSGGYSGKTIARHGEKRRVDFILEDTVVNIEYSLLSYESGDEFIQMRFETPSEGIWKIRVFNETRGNAYFDMWLPIRNFLPPTTYFLEADPNITLCCPSNNANLISVSYYDSLNRSIAVDSSRGFARNGNIKPDFAAPG
;
A
#
# COMPACT_ATOMS: atom_id res chain seq x y z
N MET A 1 25.52 -1.24 3.77
CA MET A 1 26.23 -1.92 4.88
C MET A 1 25.64 -3.31 4.97
N GLU A 2 26.47 -4.31 5.17
CA GLU A 2 26.09 -5.71 5.37
C GLU A 2 26.81 -6.18 6.63
N TYR A 3 26.14 -7.02 7.44
CA TYR A 3 26.73 -7.64 8.63
C TYR A 3 26.56 -9.16 8.53
N THR A 4 27.64 -9.91 8.68
CA THR A 4 27.61 -11.38 8.61
C THR A 4 27.22 -11.99 9.96
N ASN A 5 26.95 -13.29 9.97
CA ASN A 5 26.68 -14.03 11.20
C ASN A 5 27.88 -13.98 12.15
N GLU A 6 29.10 -14.00 11.62
CA GLU A 6 30.33 -13.89 12.42
C GLU A 6 30.42 -12.53 13.12
N GLU A 7 30.17 -11.43 12.40
CA GLU A 7 30.18 -10.08 12.98
C GLU A 7 29.06 -9.87 14.01
N ILE A 8 27.88 -10.45 13.77
CA ILE A 8 26.77 -10.44 14.73
C ILE A 8 27.15 -11.21 16.00
N ASN A 9 27.77 -12.39 15.88
CA ASN A 9 28.21 -13.17 17.03
C ASN A 9 29.34 -12.47 17.79
N GLU A 10 30.25 -11.79 17.10
CA GLU A 10 31.27 -10.94 17.73
C GLU A 10 30.63 -9.78 18.50
N ALA A 11 29.63 -9.12 17.91
CA ALA A 11 28.88 -8.06 18.57
C ALA A 11 28.15 -8.56 19.82
N LEU A 12 27.52 -9.74 19.77
CA LEU A 12 26.81 -10.34 20.90
C LEU A 12 27.73 -10.71 22.07
N ALA A 13 29.00 -11.04 21.79
CA ALA A 13 30.01 -11.33 22.82
C ALA A 13 30.69 -10.06 23.38
N SER A 14 30.47 -8.90 22.77
CA SER A 14 31.08 -7.62 23.15
C SER A 14 30.28 -6.88 24.22
N GLU A 15 30.98 -6.14 25.09
CA GLU A 15 30.34 -5.19 26.03
C GLU A 15 29.65 -4.04 25.29
N ASN A 16 30.03 -3.76 24.04
CA ASN A 16 29.47 -2.69 23.22
C ASN A 16 29.03 -3.19 21.84
N PRO A 17 27.97 -4.02 21.73
CA PRO A 17 27.54 -4.65 20.48
C PRO A 17 27.33 -3.65 19.34
N TRP A 18 26.79 -2.47 19.67
CA TRP A 18 26.45 -1.42 18.72
C TRP A 18 27.66 -0.74 18.06
N LYS A 19 28.87 -0.91 18.59
CA LYS A 19 30.09 -0.42 17.92
C LYS A 19 30.47 -1.28 16.72
N ILE A 20 30.14 -2.57 16.77
CA ILE A 20 30.42 -3.57 15.73
C ILE A 20 29.25 -3.58 14.74
N VAL A 21 28.04 -3.87 15.23
CA VAL A 21 26.81 -3.87 14.41
C VAL A 21 26.02 -2.59 14.67
N GLN A 22 26.18 -1.60 13.78
CA GLN A 22 25.53 -0.29 13.87
C GLN A 22 24.11 -0.30 13.27
N SER A 23 23.33 -1.32 13.60
CA SER A 23 21.94 -1.45 13.16
C SER A 23 21.02 -1.70 14.35
N ARG A 24 19.94 -0.93 14.44
CA ARG A 24 18.93 -1.05 15.49
C ARG A 24 17.53 -0.96 14.88
N ASP A 25 16.64 -1.81 15.34
CA ASP A 25 15.20 -1.68 15.07
C ASP A 25 14.58 -0.78 16.15
N PHE A 26 14.20 0.44 15.78
CA PHE A 26 13.71 1.44 16.73
C PHE A 26 12.19 1.39 16.93
N ASN A 27 11.45 0.84 15.96
CA ASN A 27 9.99 0.69 16.07
C ASN A 27 9.58 -0.72 16.49
N GLY A 28 10.49 -1.71 16.41
CA GLY A 28 10.26 -3.07 16.87
C GLY A 28 9.46 -3.94 15.89
N HIS A 29 9.00 -3.38 14.76
CA HIS A 29 8.12 -4.07 13.82
C HIS A 29 8.82 -5.27 13.18
N GLY A 30 10.05 -5.09 12.68
CA GLY A 30 10.83 -6.17 12.09
C GLY A 30 11.22 -7.24 13.12
N THR A 31 11.59 -6.80 14.33
CA THR A 31 11.88 -7.69 15.46
C THR A 31 10.68 -8.55 15.83
N PHE A 32 9.47 -7.96 15.87
CA PHE A 32 8.23 -8.68 16.18
C PHE A 32 7.93 -9.76 15.13
N ILE A 33 7.98 -9.41 13.84
CA ILE A 33 7.75 -10.36 12.74
C ILE A 33 8.75 -11.52 12.80
N ALA A 34 10.03 -11.23 12.97
CA ALA A 34 11.07 -12.25 13.08
C ALA A 34 10.87 -13.13 14.33
N GLY A 35 10.43 -12.56 15.45
CA GLY A 35 10.12 -13.29 16.67
C GLY A 35 8.96 -14.28 16.49
N VAL A 36 7.84 -13.85 15.91
CA VAL A 36 6.68 -14.73 15.66
C VAL A 36 7.04 -15.86 14.69
N ALA A 37 7.83 -15.57 13.65
CA ALA A 37 8.21 -16.56 12.66
C ALA A 37 9.29 -17.53 13.16
N CYS A 38 10.35 -17.01 13.78
CA CYS A 38 11.62 -17.71 13.94
C CYS A 38 12.20 -17.64 15.37
N GLY A 39 11.50 -17.00 16.32
CA GLY A 39 12.00 -16.82 17.68
C GLY A 39 12.32 -18.13 18.37
N THR A 40 13.51 -18.24 18.97
CA THR A 40 13.91 -19.42 19.73
C THR A 40 13.01 -19.61 20.96
N LEU A 41 12.84 -20.87 21.39
CA LEU A 41 12.12 -21.21 22.61
C LEU A 41 12.72 -20.49 23.84
N ILE A 42 11.86 -19.83 24.60
CA ILE A 42 12.14 -19.26 25.92
C ILE A 42 11.11 -19.84 26.88
N GLU A 43 11.50 -20.90 27.61
CA GLU A 43 10.60 -21.68 28.47
C GLU A 43 9.95 -20.81 29.55
N GLU A 44 10.71 -19.92 30.17
CA GLU A 44 10.23 -19.06 31.26
C GLU A 44 9.15 -18.06 30.80
N LYS A 45 9.12 -17.77 29.49
CA LYS A 45 8.14 -16.88 28.88
C LYS A 45 7.05 -17.63 28.13
N ASN A 46 7.09 -18.96 28.10
CA ASN A 46 6.23 -19.82 27.28
C ASN A 46 6.14 -19.31 25.83
N PHE A 47 7.29 -18.95 25.25
CA PHE A 47 7.38 -18.31 23.94
C PHE A 47 8.23 -19.15 22.99
N SER A 48 7.73 -19.37 21.78
CA SER A 48 8.50 -19.87 20.63
C SER A 48 7.87 -19.31 19.37
N GLY A 49 8.71 -18.96 18.39
CA GLY A 49 8.26 -18.77 17.02
C GLY A 49 7.85 -20.10 16.40
N VAL A 50 7.25 -20.03 15.21
CA VAL A 50 6.75 -21.21 14.48
C VAL A 50 7.89 -22.10 13.98
N ALA A 51 9.00 -21.50 13.55
CA ALA A 51 10.14 -22.19 12.95
C ALA A 51 11.47 -21.80 13.62
N PRO A 52 11.69 -22.17 14.91
CA PRO A 52 12.79 -21.66 15.73
C PRO A 52 14.20 -22.12 15.29
N LEU A 53 14.29 -23.11 14.40
CA LEU A 53 15.56 -23.65 13.89
C LEU A 53 15.92 -23.10 12.50
N THR A 54 15.24 -22.05 12.04
CA THR A 54 15.49 -21.44 10.73
C THR A 54 16.55 -20.34 10.82
N THR A 55 17.29 -20.16 9.72
CA THR A 55 18.23 -19.05 9.58
C THR A 55 17.47 -17.77 9.23
N ILE A 56 17.76 -16.68 9.94
CA ILE A 56 17.18 -15.37 9.68
C ILE A 56 18.13 -14.56 8.80
N CYS A 57 17.63 -14.05 7.67
CA CYS A 57 18.30 -13.02 6.89
C CYS A 57 17.39 -11.79 6.88
N ALA A 58 17.87 -10.67 7.45
CA ALA A 58 17.06 -9.46 7.62
C ALA A 58 17.64 -8.29 6.80
N VAL A 59 16.77 -7.53 6.16
CA VAL A 59 17.13 -6.27 5.50
C VAL A 59 16.34 -5.13 6.11
N LYS A 60 17.05 -4.16 6.69
CA LYS A 60 16.45 -2.89 7.14
C LYS A 60 16.50 -1.90 5.98
N CYS A 61 15.34 -1.61 5.39
CA CYS A 61 15.23 -0.56 4.38
C CYS A 61 15.47 0.81 5.03
N LYS A 62 16.15 1.71 4.30
CA LYS A 62 16.20 3.13 4.67
C LYS A 62 14.83 3.75 4.40
N GLU A 63 14.50 4.80 5.13
CA GLU A 63 13.29 5.57 4.83
C GLU A 63 13.38 6.32 3.50
N ALA A 64 12.22 6.50 2.87
CA ALA A 64 12.03 7.30 1.69
C ALA A 64 12.54 8.74 1.92
N LYS A 65 13.16 9.31 0.89
CA LYS A 65 13.63 10.69 0.92
C LYS A 65 12.45 11.65 1.06
N GLN A 66 12.66 12.78 1.75
CA GLN A 66 11.62 13.79 1.96
C GLN A 66 10.95 14.24 0.67
N GLY A 67 11.71 14.39 -0.43
CA GLY A 67 11.13 14.78 -1.73
C GLY A 67 10.06 13.80 -2.24
N LEU A 68 10.20 12.50 -1.98
CA LEU A 68 9.20 11.50 -2.33
C LEU A 68 7.98 11.59 -1.40
N LYS A 69 8.22 11.72 -0.09
CA LYS A 69 7.14 11.91 0.90
C LYS A 69 6.31 13.15 0.57
N SER A 70 6.97 14.29 0.29
CA SER A 70 6.33 15.55 -0.09
C SER A 70 5.56 15.46 -1.41
N PHE A 71 6.06 14.72 -2.40
CA PHE A 71 5.36 14.52 -3.67
C PHE A 71 4.00 13.83 -3.47
N TYR A 72 3.92 12.83 -2.59
CA TYR A 72 2.67 12.13 -2.28
C TYR A 72 1.85 12.78 -1.16
N HIS A 73 2.31 13.92 -0.63
CA HIS A 73 1.77 14.57 0.57
C HIS A 73 1.69 13.66 1.81
N ILE A 74 2.70 12.80 1.98
CA ILE A 74 2.83 11.95 3.15
C ILE A 74 3.61 12.74 4.22
N ASP A 75 2.88 13.21 5.23
CA ASP A 75 3.42 13.91 6.39
C ASP A 75 3.08 13.09 7.65
N THR A 76 4.03 12.27 8.08
CA THR A 76 3.85 11.30 9.17
C THR A 76 5.18 10.99 9.84
N ASP A 77 5.11 10.68 11.13
CA ASP A 77 6.23 10.15 11.91
C ASP A 77 6.41 8.63 11.69
N GLU A 78 5.46 7.98 11.03
CA GLU A 78 5.54 6.58 10.67
C GLU A 78 6.64 6.34 9.61
N PRO A 79 7.35 5.20 9.66
CA PRO A 79 8.33 4.85 8.65
C PRO A 79 7.69 4.73 7.27
N VAL A 80 8.25 5.46 6.29
CA VAL A 80 7.85 5.38 4.88
C VAL A 80 9.02 4.83 4.09
N TYR A 81 8.78 3.85 3.22
CA TYR A 81 9.83 3.21 2.42
C TYR A 81 9.54 3.41 0.93
N ALA A 82 10.59 3.61 0.13
CA ALA A 82 10.45 3.70 -1.31
C ALA A 82 10.39 2.30 -1.92
N GLU A 83 9.50 2.09 -2.89
CA GLU A 83 9.35 0.81 -3.60
C GLU A 83 10.68 0.31 -4.19
N THR A 84 11.50 1.21 -4.73
CA THR A 84 12.81 0.88 -5.30
C THR A 84 13.79 0.29 -4.28
N ASP A 85 13.79 0.80 -3.04
CA ASP A 85 14.66 0.27 -1.98
C ASP A 85 14.15 -1.11 -1.51
N ILE A 86 12.82 -1.32 -1.52
CA ILE A 86 12.21 -2.61 -1.23
C ILE A 86 12.58 -3.65 -2.30
N LEU A 87 12.48 -3.30 -3.59
CA LEU A 87 12.87 -4.18 -4.71
C LEU A 87 14.33 -4.63 -4.62
N ILE A 88 15.23 -3.72 -4.24
CA ILE A 88 16.65 -4.03 -4.02
C ILE A 88 16.81 -4.98 -2.83
N ALA A 89 16.06 -4.76 -1.75
CA ALA A 89 16.09 -5.62 -0.56
C ALA A 89 15.61 -7.05 -0.87
N THR A 90 14.53 -7.21 -1.64
CA THR A 90 13.98 -8.52 -2.01
C THR A 90 14.96 -9.29 -2.91
N GLU A 91 15.61 -8.61 -3.86
CA GLU A 91 16.61 -9.23 -4.72
C GLU A 91 17.88 -9.62 -3.95
N TYR A 92 18.29 -8.81 -2.97
CA TYR A 92 19.39 -9.15 -2.07
C TYR A 92 19.10 -10.42 -1.26
N LEU A 93 17.91 -10.53 -0.66
CA LEU A 93 17.49 -11.72 0.09
C LEU A 93 17.47 -12.98 -0.80
N ARG A 94 16.96 -12.86 -2.02
CA ARG A 94 16.97 -13.94 -3.02
C ARG A 94 18.39 -14.40 -3.35
N LYS A 95 19.32 -13.46 -3.57
CA LYS A 95 20.73 -13.80 -3.82
C LYS A 95 21.39 -14.47 -2.63
N LYS A 96 21.17 -13.99 -1.40
CA LYS A 96 21.74 -14.59 -0.18
C LYS A 96 21.24 -16.02 0.04
N ALA A 97 19.96 -16.28 -0.19
CA ALA A 97 19.41 -17.63 -0.11
C ALA A 97 20.06 -18.58 -1.15
N ALA A 98 20.25 -18.10 -2.39
CA ALA A 98 20.93 -18.86 -3.44
C ALA A 98 22.42 -19.12 -3.13
N GLU A 99 23.15 -18.13 -2.63
CA GLU A 99 24.55 -18.25 -2.18
C GLU A 99 24.69 -19.28 -1.05
N ALA A 100 23.73 -19.30 -0.12
CA ALA A 100 23.68 -20.27 0.97
C ALA A 100 23.15 -21.66 0.55
N ASN A 101 22.67 -21.82 -0.69
CA ASN A 101 21.97 -23.01 -1.18
C ASN A 101 20.80 -23.43 -0.26
N MET A 102 20.02 -22.45 0.21
CA MET A 102 18.89 -22.64 1.11
C MET A 102 17.56 -22.21 0.46
N PRO A 103 16.45 -22.89 0.78
CA PRO A 103 15.11 -22.38 0.47
C PRO A 103 14.85 -21.00 1.10
N LEU A 104 14.03 -20.18 0.45
CA LEU A 104 13.67 -18.83 0.90
C LEU A 104 12.18 -18.73 1.24
N ILE A 105 11.86 -18.33 2.47
CA ILE A 105 10.53 -17.82 2.81
C ILE A 105 10.67 -16.33 3.05
N LEU A 106 10.06 -15.53 2.17
CA LEU A 106 10.08 -14.07 2.28
C LEU A 106 8.82 -13.61 3.02
N CYS A 107 9.00 -13.16 4.26
CA CYS A 107 7.93 -12.56 5.06
C CYS A 107 7.86 -11.05 4.80
N PHE A 108 6.80 -10.60 4.13
CA PHE A 108 6.59 -9.21 3.73
C PHE A 108 5.45 -8.57 4.52
N GLY A 109 5.80 -7.83 5.57
CA GLY A 109 4.85 -7.16 6.47
C GLY A 109 4.59 -5.69 6.14
N MET A 110 4.81 -5.26 4.89
CA MET A 110 4.59 -3.88 4.45
C MET A 110 3.52 -3.86 3.35
N GLY A 111 2.87 -2.72 3.15
CA GLY A 111 1.92 -2.55 2.07
C GLY A 111 1.54 -1.10 1.84
N THR A 112 0.86 -0.84 0.73
CA THR A 112 0.33 0.47 0.36
C THR A 112 -1.02 0.34 -0.32
N SER A 113 -1.83 1.39 -0.28
CA SER A 113 -3.06 1.51 -1.08
C SER A 113 -2.78 2.14 -2.45
N PHE A 114 -1.56 2.61 -2.71
CA PHE A 114 -1.17 3.04 -4.05
C PHE A 114 -0.99 1.84 -4.99
N GLY A 115 -1.43 1.98 -6.23
CA GLY A 115 -1.37 0.94 -7.25
C GLY A 115 -2.75 0.44 -7.70
N GLY A 116 -2.79 -0.33 -8.80
CA GLY A 116 -4.04 -0.71 -9.46
C GLY A 116 -4.83 -1.86 -8.83
N HIS A 117 -4.40 -2.37 -7.68
CA HIS A 117 -5.06 -3.42 -6.91
C HIS A 117 -5.38 -4.76 -7.61
N ILE A 118 -4.62 -5.11 -8.65
CA ILE A 118 -4.75 -6.38 -9.39
C ILE A 118 -3.55 -7.29 -9.15
N THR A 119 -2.34 -6.82 -9.45
CA THR A 119 -1.10 -7.62 -9.38
C THR A 119 -0.12 -7.14 -8.31
N GLY A 120 -0.51 -6.18 -7.46
CA GLY A 120 0.39 -5.58 -6.49
C GLY A 120 1.49 -4.71 -7.09
N GLY A 121 1.35 -4.42 -8.38
CA GLY A 121 2.22 -3.58 -9.15
C GLY A 121 3.61 -4.11 -9.46
N ILE A 122 4.56 -3.23 -9.75
CA ILE A 122 5.95 -3.62 -10.07
C ILE A 122 6.53 -4.46 -8.93
N LEU A 123 6.34 -4.03 -7.68
CA LEU A 123 6.73 -4.82 -6.52
C LEU A 123 6.04 -6.18 -6.46
N GLY A 124 4.73 -6.23 -6.71
CA GLY A 124 3.99 -7.49 -6.71
C GLY A 124 4.48 -8.48 -7.77
N GLU A 125 4.75 -8.03 -8.99
CA GLU A 125 5.32 -8.89 -10.06
C GLU A 125 6.75 -9.35 -9.75
N ALA A 126 7.57 -8.48 -9.15
CA ALA A 126 8.92 -8.87 -8.70
C ALA A 126 8.86 -9.93 -7.61
N LEU A 127 8.00 -9.76 -6.61
CA LEU A 127 7.77 -10.75 -5.55
C LEU A 127 7.19 -12.06 -6.09
N ARG A 128 6.27 -11.98 -7.05
CA ARG A 128 5.73 -13.16 -7.73
C ARG A 128 6.83 -13.95 -8.43
N THR A 129 7.71 -13.27 -9.15
CA THR A 129 8.86 -13.92 -9.82
C THR A 129 9.74 -14.69 -8.83
N ILE A 130 9.91 -14.15 -7.62
CA ILE A 130 10.61 -14.85 -6.53
C ILE A 130 9.78 -16.07 -6.08
N GLY A 131 8.49 -15.89 -5.79
CA GLY A 131 7.61 -16.96 -5.31
C GLY A 131 7.42 -18.11 -6.31
N ASP A 132 7.49 -17.84 -7.60
CA ASP A 132 7.40 -18.86 -8.67
C ASP A 132 8.71 -19.66 -8.82
N THR A 133 9.79 -19.28 -8.12
CA THR A 133 11.06 -20.01 -8.12
C THR A 133 11.00 -21.23 -7.18
N LYS A 134 11.45 -22.39 -7.66
CA LYS A 134 11.51 -23.60 -6.83
C LYS A 134 12.33 -23.37 -5.55
N GLY A 135 11.72 -23.68 -4.42
CA GLY A 135 12.34 -23.51 -3.10
C GLY A 135 12.20 -22.09 -2.54
N ALA A 136 11.39 -21.23 -3.16
CA ALA A 136 11.01 -19.93 -2.63
C ALA A 136 9.49 -19.85 -2.39
N ALA A 137 9.09 -19.08 -1.39
CA ALA A 137 7.70 -18.66 -1.19
C ALA A 137 7.68 -17.23 -0.63
N VAL A 138 6.65 -16.47 -1.00
CA VAL A 138 6.45 -15.10 -0.52
C VAL A 138 5.13 -15.01 0.21
N VAL A 139 5.18 -14.52 1.45
CA VAL A 139 4.03 -14.33 2.33
C VAL A 139 3.87 -12.84 2.61
N THR A 140 2.69 -12.30 2.36
CA THR A 140 2.35 -10.88 2.46
C THR A 140 1.24 -10.66 3.47
N ALA A 141 1.33 -9.58 4.26
CA ALA A 141 0.21 -9.13 5.08
C ALA A 141 -0.82 -8.38 4.22
N CYS A 142 -2.11 -8.60 4.49
CA CYS A 142 -3.19 -7.96 3.72
C CYS A 142 -3.35 -6.45 3.98
N GLY A 143 -2.85 -5.94 5.10
CA GLY A 143 -3.01 -4.55 5.50
C GLY A 143 -4.11 -4.33 6.54
N ASN A 144 -4.22 -3.08 7.00
CA ASN A 144 -5.05 -2.65 8.13
C ASN A 144 -6.08 -1.57 7.73
N GLU A 145 -6.58 -1.63 6.49
CA GLU A 145 -7.48 -0.63 5.91
C GLU A 145 -8.96 -1.07 5.90
N GLY A 146 -9.30 -2.17 6.59
CA GLY A 146 -10.63 -2.80 6.51
C GLY A 146 -11.80 -1.93 6.97
N ASN A 147 -11.54 -0.89 7.76
CA ASN A 147 -12.53 0.01 8.35
C ASN A 147 -12.11 1.50 8.30
N THR A 148 -11.22 1.87 7.38
CA THR A 148 -10.64 3.22 7.34
C THR A 148 -11.39 4.19 6.43
N SER A 149 -12.41 3.71 5.70
CA SER A 149 -13.17 4.49 4.72
C SER A 149 -12.30 5.18 3.67
N ARG A 150 -11.27 4.47 3.19
CA ARG A 150 -10.26 4.97 2.23
C ARG A 150 -10.30 4.33 0.85
N HIS A 151 -11.37 3.61 0.57
CA HIS A 151 -11.67 3.04 -0.73
C HIS A 151 -13.10 3.40 -1.13
N TYR A 152 -13.31 3.75 -2.39
CA TYR A 152 -14.61 3.96 -3.01
C TYR A 152 -14.66 3.15 -4.31
N ARG A 153 -15.77 2.43 -4.53
CA ARG A 153 -16.08 1.78 -5.80
C ARG A 153 -17.37 2.36 -6.35
N SER A 154 -17.38 2.74 -7.62
CA SER A 154 -18.59 3.22 -8.28
C SER A 154 -19.54 2.07 -8.62
N ASP A 155 -20.82 2.39 -8.74
CA ASP A 155 -21.74 1.60 -9.55
C ASP A 155 -21.31 1.62 -11.03
N ILE A 156 -21.95 0.76 -11.83
CA ILE A 156 -21.75 0.76 -13.29
C ILE A 156 -22.35 2.04 -13.88
N LEU A 157 -21.54 2.80 -14.60
CA LEU A 157 -21.92 4.01 -15.32
C LEU A 157 -22.12 3.70 -16.80
N ALA A 158 -23.29 4.02 -17.37
CA ALA A 158 -23.51 3.95 -18.80
C ALA A 158 -22.76 5.08 -19.54
N SER A 159 -22.68 4.98 -20.86
CA SER A 159 -22.01 5.98 -21.70
C SER A 159 -22.63 7.36 -21.50
N GLY A 160 -21.82 8.36 -21.15
CA GLY A 160 -22.25 9.73 -20.91
C GLY A 160 -22.85 10.00 -19.53
N GLU A 161 -22.96 8.99 -18.66
CA GLU A 161 -23.33 9.17 -17.26
C GLU A 161 -22.15 9.68 -16.42
N ASP A 162 -22.50 10.26 -15.27
CA ASP A 162 -21.55 10.72 -14.26
C ASP A 162 -22.03 10.40 -12.85
N VAL A 163 -21.07 10.34 -11.93
CA VAL A 163 -21.32 10.18 -10.50
C VAL A 163 -20.45 11.14 -9.71
N GLU A 164 -20.97 11.60 -8.57
CA GLU A 164 -20.27 12.48 -7.65
C GLU A 164 -19.79 11.68 -6.44
N VAL A 165 -18.48 11.71 -6.19
CA VAL A 165 -17.83 11.06 -5.04
C VAL A 165 -17.48 12.13 -4.01
N GLU A 166 -17.87 11.91 -2.76
CA GLU A 166 -17.62 12.87 -1.68
C GLU A 166 -16.47 12.43 -0.77
N ILE A 167 -15.52 13.33 -0.57
CA ILE A 167 -14.35 13.14 0.30
C ILE A 167 -14.38 14.23 1.37
N ARG A 168 -14.38 13.83 2.63
CA ARG A 168 -14.13 14.75 3.73
C ARG A 168 -12.64 14.98 3.82
N SER A 169 -12.19 16.23 3.82
CA SER A 169 -10.90 16.63 4.35
C SER A 169 -11.11 17.33 5.68
N GLY A 170 -10.62 16.75 6.77
CA GLY A 170 -10.74 17.35 8.11
C GLY A 170 -9.46 18.02 8.60
N SER A 171 -8.49 18.25 7.71
CA SER A 171 -7.28 19.01 8.01
C SER A 171 -6.73 19.67 6.74
N ARG A 172 -5.73 20.54 6.90
CA ARG A 172 -4.95 21.09 5.79
C ARG A 172 -3.77 20.22 5.36
N HIS A 173 -3.63 19.00 5.91
CA HIS A 173 -2.63 18.05 5.42
C HIS A 173 -3.00 17.64 3.99
N GLY A 174 -2.05 17.78 3.07
CA GLY A 174 -2.24 17.37 1.68
C GLY A 174 -2.50 15.87 1.58
N PHE A 175 -3.05 15.43 0.45
CA PHE A 175 -3.23 14.01 0.18
C PHE A 175 -3.19 13.73 -1.31
N THR A 176 -2.89 12.47 -1.64
CA THR A 176 -3.02 11.95 -3.00
C THR A 176 -4.28 11.10 -3.08
N LEU A 177 -4.97 11.13 -4.20
CA LEU A 177 -6.13 10.29 -4.51
C LEU A 177 -5.85 9.62 -5.85
N GLU A 178 -6.00 8.30 -5.89
CA GLU A 178 -5.76 7.51 -7.09
C GLU A 178 -7.06 6.90 -7.56
N LEU A 179 -7.42 7.15 -8.83
CA LEU A 179 -8.57 6.56 -9.50
C LEU A 179 -8.08 5.56 -10.55
N TYR A 180 -8.64 4.36 -10.54
CA TYR A 180 -8.38 3.30 -11.52
C TYR A 180 -9.67 2.82 -12.18
N SER A 181 -9.62 2.63 -13.50
CA SER A 181 -10.69 2.02 -14.30
C SER A 181 -10.13 1.04 -15.31
N ASP A 182 -10.90 0.00 -15.63
CA ASP A 182 -10.43 -1.06 -16.52
C ASP A 182 -10.23 -0.57 -17.95
N SER A 183 -9.11 -0.94 -18.57
CA SER A 183 -8.95 -0.76 -20.02
C SER A 183 -10.06 -1.52 -20.79
N PRO A 184 -10.70 -0.94 -21.82
CA PRO A 184 -10.41 0.32 -22.51
C PRO A 184 -11.32 1.49 -22.08
N GLN A 185 -11.79 1.51 -20.83
CA GLN A 185 -12.63 2.59 -20.31
C GLN A 185 -11.83 3.90 -20.25
N ILE A 186 -12.53 5.00 -20.53
CA ILE A 186 -12.00 6.36 -20.51
C ILE A 186 -12.91 7.21 -19.64
N LEU A 187 -12.35 7.79 -18.60
CA LEU A 187 -13.03 8.60 -17.61
C LEU A 187 -12.44 10.00 -17.58
N SER A 188 -13.28 10.99 -17.36
CA SER A 188 -12.82 12.35 -17.05
C SER A 188 -13.32 12.77 -15.69
N VAL A 189 -12.70 13.79 -15.09
CA VAL A 189 -13.04 14.25 -13.74
C VAL A 189 -13.25 15.75 -13.69
N SER A 190 -13.99 16.18 -12.69
CA SER A 190 -14.02 17.55 -12.22
C SER A 190 -14.08 17.57 -10.70
N ILE A 191 -13.61 18.66 -10.11
CA ILE A 191 -13.49 18.83 -8.68
C ILE A 191 -14.31 20.04 -8.27
N ILE A 192 -15.14 19.88 -7.25
CA ILE A 192 -15.89 20.95 -6.62
C ILE A 192 -15.35 21.09 -5.19
N SER A 193 -14.91 22.30 -4.84
CA SER A 193 -14.38 22.61 -3.52
C SER A 193 -15.50 22.76 -2.48
N PRO A 194 -15.17 22.77 -1.17
CA PRO A 194 -16.17 22.94 -0.12
C PRO A 194 -16.99 24.24 -0.22
N SER A 195 -16.44 25.32 -0.80
CA SER A 195 -17.18 26.56 -1.02
C SER A 195 -17.98 26.61 -2.34
N GLY A 196 -17.89 25.56 -3.16
CA GLY A 196 -18.58 25.45 -4.45
C GLY A 196 -17.76 25.92 -5.66
N GLY A 197 -16.47 26.18 -5.49
CA GLY A 197 -15.55 26.43 -6.61
C GLY A 197 -15.50 25.22 -7.54
N TYR A 198 -15.52 25.42 -8.85
CA TYR A 198 -15.56 24.35 -9.84
C TYR A 198 -14.30 24.33 -10.70
N SER A 199 -13.63 23.18 -10.79
CA SER A 199 -12.42 23.04 -11.60
C SER A 199 -12.69 23.10 -13.10
N GLY A 200 -13.93 22.84 -13.55
CA GLY A 200 -14.17 22.45 -14.93
C GLY A 200 -13.80 21.00 -15.21
N LYS A 201 -14.50 20.37 -16.14
CA LYS A 201 -14.26 19.01 -16.62
C LYS A 201 -12.90 18.90 -17.32
N THR A 202 -12.10 17.90 -16.96
CA THR A 202 -10.86 17.57 -17.67
C THR A 202 -11.15 16.93 -19.03
N ILE A 203 -10.11 16.80 -19.86
CA ILE A 203 -10.17 16.03 -21.09
C ILE A 203 -9.31 14.78 -20.88
N ALA A 204 -9.91 13.60 -21.01
CA ALA A 204 -9.20 12.33 -20.84
C ALA A 204 -8.23 12.09 -22.01
N ARG A 205 -6.95 12.41 -21.81
CA ARG A 205 -5.86 12.24 -22.79
C ARG A 205 -4.58 11.79 -22.10
N HIS A 206 -3.77 11.00 -22.79
CA HIS A 206 -2.51 10.49 -22.25
C HIS A 206 -1.55 11.62 -21.93
N GLY A 207 -0.99 11.62 -20.72
CA GLY A 207 -0.05 12.63 -20.26
C GLY A 207 -0.68 13.99 -19.99
N GLU A 208 -2.02 14.08 -19.95
CA GLU A 208 -2.70 15.30 -19.53
C GLU A 208 -2.30 15.62 -18.09
N LYS A 209 -1.74 16.82 -17.89
CA LYS A 209 -1.42 17.37 -16.58
C LYS A 209 -2.15 18.69 -16.43
N ARG A 210 -2.96 18.77 -15.39
CA ARG A 210 -3.74 19.96 -15.09
C ARG A 210 -3.51 20.41 -13.67
N ARG A 211 -3.11 21.66 -13.51
CA ARG A 211 -3.11 22.34 -12.22
C ARG A 211 -4.40 23.14 -12.09
N VAL A 212 -5.08 23.01 -10.95
CA VAL A 212 -6.29 23.74 -10.61
C VAL A 212 -6.04 24.50 -9.33
N ASP A 213 -6.14 25.83 -9.38
CA ASP A 213 -5.97 26.69 -8.22
C ASP A 213 -7.35 27.14 -7.70
N PHE A 214 -7.73 26.65 -6.51
CA PHE A 214 -8.93 27.06 -5.79
C PHE A 214 -8.59 28.23 -4.86
N ILE A 215 -8.77 29.45 -5.40
CA ILE A 215 -8.27 30.70 -4.77
C ILE A 215 -8.92 30.97 -3.41
N LEU A 216 -10.22 30.67 -3.24
CA LEU A 216 -10.94 30.92 -1.99
C LEU A 216 -10.50 29.97 -0.86
N GLU A 217 -10.15 28.74 -1.22
CA GLU A 217 -9.69 27.69 -0.31
C GLU A 217 -8.20 27.78 0.02
N ASP A 218 -7.43 28.50 -0.80
CA ASP A 218 -5.97 28.44 -0.83
C ASP A 218 -5.49 26.98 -0.98
N THR A 219 -6.07 26.30 -1.98
CA THR A 219 -5.79 24.90 -2.29
C THR A 219 -5.39 24.76 -3.76
N VAL A 220 -4.34 23.98 -4.02
CA VAL A 220 -3.95 23.60 -5.38
C VAL A 220 -4.22 22.11 -5.57
N VAL A 221 -4.83 21.74 -6.69
CA VAL A 221 -5.00 20.33 -7.06
C VAL A 221 -4.28 20.07 -8.37
N ASN A 222 -3.34 19.12 -8.36
CA ASN A 222 -2.68 18.63 -9.57
C ASN A 222 -3.35 17.33 -10.00
N ILE A 223 -3.85 17.30 -11.23
CA ILE A 223 -4.51 16.16 -11.85
C ILE A 223 -3.60 15.65 -12.97
N GLU A 224 -3.25 14.37 -12.94
CA GLU A 224 -2.34 13.74 -13.90
C GLU A 224 -2.93 12.43 -14.42
N TYR A 225 -3.02 12.30 -15.74
CA TYR A 225 -3.54 11.13 -16.43
C TYR A 225 -2.41 10.24 -16.92
N SER A 226 -2.49 8.94 -16.58
CA SER A 226 -1.76 7.88 -17.26
C SER A 226 -2.76 6.93 -17.90
N LEU A 227 -2.96 7.04 -19.22
CA LEU A 227 -3.85 6.13 -19.97
C LEU A 227 -3.32 4.69 -20.11
N LEU A 228 -2.12 4.43 -19.60
CA LEU A 228 -1.55 3.10 -19.47
C LEU A 228 -0.83 3.06 -18.13
N SER A 229 -1.46 2.49 -17.10
CA SER A 229 -0.71 2.04 -15.94
C SER A 229 0.37 1.06 -16.46
N TYR A 230 1.61 1.17 -15.97
CA TYR A 230 2.70 0.30 -16.42
C TYR A 230 2.43 -1.19 -16.14
N GLU A 231 1.45 -1.49 -15.30
CA GLU A 231 1.21 -2.80 -14.69
C GLU A 231 0.04 -3.54 -15.33
N SER A 232 -1.06 -2.84 -15.60
CA SER A 232 -2.30 -3.45 -16.10
C SER A 232 -2.76 -2.86 -17.44
N GLY A 233 -2.18 -1.75 -17.90
CA GLY A 233 -2.66 -1.03 -19.08
C GLY A 233 -4.01 -0.33 -18.84
N ASP A 234 -4.42 -0.24 -17.59
CA ASP A 234 -5.63 0.46 -17.13
C ASP A 234 -5.44 1.96 -17.16
N GLU A 235 -6.56 2.69 -17.23
CA GLU A 235 -6.54 4.12 -17.03
C GLU A 235 -6.33 4.43 -15.55
N PHE A 236 -5.42 5.37 -15.30
CA PHE A 236 -5.06 5.84 -13.98
C PHE A 236 -5.11 7.37 -13.95
N ILE A 237 -5.81 7.93 -12.96
CA ILE A 237 -5.87 9.38 -12.71
C ILE A 237 -5.39 9.64 -11.30
N GLN A 238 -4.28 10.37 -11.17
CA GLN A 238 -3.76 10.82 -9.88
C GLN A 238 -4.19 12.26 -9.62
N MET A 239 -4.74 12.50 -8.44
CA MET A 239 -5.14 13.83 -7.96
C MET A 239 -4.37 14.14 -6.67
N ARG A 240 -3.50 15.14 -6.70
CA ARG A 240 -2.70 15.56 -5.53
C ARG A 240 -3.22 16.89 -5.01
N PHE A 241 -3.77 16.87 -3.80
CA PHE A 241 -4.32 18.01 -3.09
C PHE A 241 -3.25 18.64 -2.21
N GLU A 242 -2.83 19.85 -2.57
CA GLU A 242 -1.89 20.66 -1.81
C GLU A 242 -2.67 21.59 -0.88
N THR A 243 -2.51 21.40 0.43
CA THR A 243 -3.15 22.24 1.46
C THR A 243 -4.69 22.33 1.30
N PRO A 244 -5.42 21.19 1.25
CA PRO A 244 -6.87 21.20 1.08
C PRO A 244 -7.55 21.95 2.22
N SER A 245 -8.48 22.84 1.89
CA SER A 245 -9.39 23.39 2.90
C SER A 245 -10.21 22.28 3.55
N GLU A 246 -10.56 22.49 4.82
CA GLU A 246 -11.42 21.58 5.56
C GLU A 246 -12.85 21.64 5.02
N GLY A 247 -13.47 20.48 4.84
CA GLY A 247 -14.83 20.36 4.33
C GLY A 247 -15.02 19.15 3.43
N ILE A 248 -16.10 19.17 2.66
CA ILE A 248 -16.45 18.12 1.71
C ILE A 248 -15.99 18.57 0.33
N TRP A 249 -15.03 17.83 -0.23
CA TRP A 249 -14.61 17.92 -1.61
C TRP A 249 -15.45 16.93 -2.42
N LYS A 250 -15.95 17.36 -3.58
CA LYS A 250 -16.71 16.49 -4.48
C LYS A 250 -15.92 16.25 -5.75
N ILE A 251 -15.73 14.98 -6.11
CA ILE A 251 -15.07 14.55 -7.34
C ILE A 251 -16.15 13.97 -8.25
N ARG A 252 -16.48 14.69 -9.31
CA ARG A 252 -17.44 14.20 -10.31
C ARG A 252 -16.69 13.49 -11.42
N VAL A 253 -17.05 12.23 -11.66
CA VAL A 253 -16.41 11.35 -12.64
C VAL A 253 -17.39 11.08 -13.77
N PHE A 254 -16.97 11.31 -15.00
CA PHE A 254 -17.78 11.16 -16.20
C PHE A 254 -17.28 9.99 -17.04
N ASN A 255 -18.20 9.16 -17.52
CA ASN A 255 -17.89 8.07 -18.44
C ASN A 255 -17.85 8.57 -19.90
N GLU A 256 -16.64 8.70 -20.47
CA GLU A 256 -16.43 9.06 -21.89
C GLU A 256 -16.43 7.84 -22.82
N THR A 257 -16.47 6.64 -22.25
CA THR A 257 -16.47 5.39 -23.01
C THR A 257 -17.80 5.22 -23.75
N ARG A 258 -17.78 4.57 -24.91
CA ARG A 258 -19.00 4.20 -25.66
C ARG A 258 -19.82 3.06 -25.02
N GLY A 259 -19.38 2.55 -23.88
CA GLY A 259 -20.01 1.45 -23.16
C GLY A 259 -19.99 1.69 -21.67
N ASN A 260 -20.30 0.66 -20.91
CA ASN A 260 -20.32 0.72 -19.46
C ASN A 260 -18.89 0.87 -18.90
N ALA A 261 -18.77 1.66 -17.85
CA ALA A 261 -17.53 1.83 -17.08
C ALA A 261 -17.81 1.73 -15.59
N TYR A 262 -16.78 1.45 -14.81
CA TYR A 262 -16.80 1.57 -13.36
C TYR A 262 -15.39 1.90 -12.91
N PHE A 263 -15.23 2.43 -11.71
CA PHE A 263 -13.92 2.77 -11.20
C PHE A 263 -13.82 2.53 -9.71
N ASP A 264 -12.58 2.49 -9.28
CA ASP A 264 -12.20 2.48 -7.88
C ASP A 264 -11.34 3.71 -7.57
N MET A 265 -11.47 4.24 -6.36
CA MET A 265 -10.62 5.28 -5.84
C MET A 265 -10.01 4.87 -4.50
N TRP A 266 -8.72 5.12 -4.32
CA TRP A 266 -8.04 4.92 -3.04
C TRP A 266 -7.39 6.19 -2.52
N LEU A 267 -7.55 6.40 -1.22
CA LEU A 267 -6.75 7.31 -0.40
C LEU A 267 -5.54 6.54 0.19
N PRO A 268 -4.45 7.23 0.58
CA PRO A 268 -3.30 6.64 1.25
C PRO A 268 -3.70 5.90 2.52
N ILE A 269 -2.95 4.86 2.88
CA ILE A 269 -3.16 4.07 4.10
C ILE A 269 -3.18 4.91 5.39
N ARG A 270 -3.67 4.33 6.49
CA ARG A 270 -3.87 5.03 7.77
C ARG A 270 -2.64 5.62 8.40
N ASN A 271 -1.48 5.05 8.08
CA ASN A 271 -0.21 5.54 8.57
C ASN A 271 0.25 6.80 7.81
N PHE A 272 -0.30 7.07 6.61
CA PHE A 272 0.11 8.17 5.73
C PHE A 272 -0.88 9.33 5.68
N LEU A 273 -2.10 9.14 6.20
CA LEU A 273 -3.17 10.10 6.12
C LEU A 273 -3.95 10.20 7.45
N PRO A 274 -4.27 11.41 7.94
CA PRO A 274 -5.09 11.57 9.14
C PRO A 274 -6.45 10.84 9.02
N PRO A 275 -7.00 10.33 10.14
CA PRO A 275 -8.31 9.65 10.13
C PRO A 275 -9.48 10.61 9.82
N THR A 276 -9.23 11.92 9.81
CA THR A 276 -10.20 12.95 9.46
C THR A 276 -10.37 13.13 7.96
N THR A 277 -9.59 12.43 7.13
CA THR A 277 -9.70 12.45 5.67
C THR A 277 -10.14 11.08 5.14
N TYR A 278 -11.36 11.00 4.61
CA TYR A 278 -12.02 9.74 4.24
C TYR A 278 -13.18 9.97 3.25
N PHE A 279 -13.61 8.90 2.56
CA PHE A 279 -14.81 8.90 1.71
C PHE A 279 -16.08 8.83 2.54
N LEU A 280 -17.08 9.65 2.22
CA LEU A 280 -18.36 9.62 2.92
C LEU A 280 -19.13 8.31 2.66
N GLU A 281 -19.01 7.76 1.44
CA GLU A 281 -19.62 6.51 1.01
C GLU A 281 -18.55 5.50 0.60
N ALA A 282 -17.80 4.98 1.57
CA ALA A 282 -16.71 4.05 1.30
C ALA A 282 -17.19 2.62 0.97
N ASP A 283 -16.47 1.92 0.10
CA ASP A 283 -16.62 0.47 -0.09
C ASP A 283 -15.58 -0.28 0.78
N PRO A 284 -16.00 -1.16 1.70
CA PRO A 284 -15.10 -1.86 2.60
C PRO A 284 -14.48 -3.13 2.01
N ASN A 285 -14.83 -3.51 0.78
CA ASN A 285 -14.58 -4.83 0.22
C ASN A 285 -13.28 -4.94 -0.58
N ILE A 286 -12.62 -3.83 -0.96
CA ILE A 286 -11.36 -3.87 -1.74
C ILE A 286 -10.32 -3.02 -1.03
N THR A 287 -9.94 -3.51 0.15
CA THR A 287 -9.05 -2.80 1.07
C THR A 287 -7.69 -3.48 1.23
N LEU A 288 -7.45 -4.58 0.51
CA LEU A 288 -6.15 -5.26 0.45
C LEU A 288 -5.06 -4.28 0.01
N CYS A 289 -3.98 -4.15 0.78
CA CYS A 289 -2.84 -3.35 0.37
C CYS A 289 -2.02 -4.08 -0.70
N CYS A 290 -1.53 -3.36 -1.70
CA CYS A 290 -0.46 -3.85 -2.59
C CYS A 290 0.77 -4.22 -1.73
N PRO A 291 1.42 -5.38 -1.95
CA PRO A 291 1.22 -6.32 -3.05
C PRO A 291 0.31 -7.53 -2.75
N SER A 292 -0.41 -7.55 -1.62
CA SER A 292 -1.21 -8.71 -1.17
C SER A 292 -2.44 -9.04 -2.04
N ASN A 293 -2.73 -8.20 -3.02
CA ASN A 293 -3.76 -8.42 -4.03
C ASN A 293 -3.28 -9.30 -5.19
N ASN A 294 -1.98 -9.59 -5.30
CA ASN A 294 -1.44 -10.48 -6.32
C ASN A 294 -1.83 -11.95 -6.06
N ALA A 295 -2.46 -12.60 -7.05
CA ALA A 295 -2.95 -13.97 -6.96
C ALA A 295 -1.85 -15.02 -6.71
N ASN A 296 -0.60 -14.73 -7.11
CA ASN A 296 0.53 -15.66 -7.01
C ASN A 296 1.33 -15.50 -5.69
N LEU A 297 0.97 -14.55 -4.83
CA LEU A 297 1.55 -14.42 -3.50
C LEU A 297 0.65 -15.10 -2.46
N ILE A 298 1.22 -15.49 -1.32
CA ILE A 298 0.43 -15.91 -0.16
C ILE A 298 0.06 -14.64 0.61
N SER A 299 -1.22 -14.41 0.84
CA SER A 299 -1.77 -13.18 1.41
C SER A 299 -2.57 -13.54 2.66
N VAL A 300 -2.11 -13.01 3.78
CA VAL A 300 -2.58 -13.40 5.11
C VAL A 300 -3.31 -12.24 5.76
N SER A 301 -4.58 -12.46 6.07
CA SER A 301 -5.38 -11.59 6.93
C SER A 301 -5.25 -12.00 8.39
N TYR A 302 -5.86 -11.25 9.30
CA TYR A 302 -5.85 -11.60 10.72
C TYR A 302 -7.22 -11.58 11.38
N TYR A 303 -7.33 -12.31 12.47
CA TYR A 303 -8.54 -12.46 13.26
C TYR A 303 -8.21 -12.46 14.76
N ASP A 304 -9.19 -12.05 15.57
CA ASP A 304 -9.05 -12.06 17.02
C ASP A 304 -9.09 -13.50 17.54
N SER A 305 -7.96 -13.98 18.06
CA SER A 305 -7.84 -15.36 18.54
C SER A 305 -8.64 -15.68 19.80
N LEU A 306 -9.00 -14.68 20.61
CA LEU A 306 -9.74 -14.87 21.86
C LEU A 306 -11.19 -15.23 21.61
N ASN A 307 -11.81 -14.57 20.63
CA ASN A 307 -13.23 -14.75 20.30
C ASN A 307 -13.48 -15.34 18.91
N ARG A 308 -12.42 -15.59 18.13
CA ARG A 308 -12.46 -16.13 16.76
C ARG A 308 -13.28 -15.28 15.78
N SER A 309 -13.36 -13.98 16.02
CA SER A 309 -14.06 -13.03 15.16
C SER A 309 -13.11 -12.37 14.17
N ILE A 310 -13.68 -11.83 13.08
CA ILE A 310 -12.93 -11.06 12.09
C ILE A 310 -12.38 -9.79 12.76
N ALA A 311 -11.08 -9.53 12.61
CA ALA A 311 -10.52 -8.27 13.04
C ALA A 311 -11.03 -7.15 12.14
N VAL A 312 -11.71 -6.15 12.74
CA VAL A 312 -12.42 -5.10 12.00
C VAL A 312 -11.46 -4.26 11.14
N ASP A 313 -10.23 -4.08 11.62
CA ASP A 313 -9.18 -3.34 10.93
C ASP A 313 -8.54 -4.16 9.80
N SER A 314 -8.67 -5.50 9.79
CA SER A 314 -8.03 -6.34 8.77
C SER A 314 -8.59 -6.00 7.40
N SER A 315 -7.69 -5.65 6.48
CA SER A 315 -8.03 -5.49 5.08
C SER A 315 -8.66 -6.77 4.54
N ARG A 316 -9.67 -6.59 3.68
CA ARG A 316 -10.44 -7.67 3.07
C ARG A 316 -10.48 -7.46 1.56
N GLY A 317 -10.47 -8.59 0.85
CA GLY A 317 -10.68 -8.60 -0.59
C GLY A 317 -12.14 -8.72 -0.97
N PHE A 318 -12.44 -8.72 -2.26
CA PHE A 318 -11.61 -9.17 -3.39
C PHE A 318 -10.46 -8.24 -3.81
N ALA A 319 -9.57 -8.71 -4.70
CA ALA A 319 -8.76 -7.82 -5.53
C ALA A 319 -9.66 -7.07 -6.53
N ARG A 320 -9.16 -6.00 -7.17
CA ARG A 320 -9.97 -5.10 -8.03
C ARG A 320 -10.70 -5.86 -9.15
N ASN A 321 -10.05 -6.87 -9.71
CA ASN A 321 -10.55 -7.75 -10.78
C ASN A 321 -11.44 -8.92 -10.28
N GLY A 322 -11.81 -8.96 -9.01
CA GLY A 322 -12.66 -9.99 -8.41
C GLY A 322 -11.92 -11.25 -7.94
N ASN A 323 -10.58 -11.31 -8.03
CA ASN A 323 -9.83 -12.45 -7.49
C ASN A 323 -10.01 -12.57 -5.97
N ILE A 324 -10.20 -13.80 -5.49
CA ILE A 324 -10.39 -14.09 -4.07
C ILE A 324 -9.06 -13.97 -3.35
N LYS A 325 -9.00 -13.02 -2.42
CA LYS A 325 -7.96 -12.80 -1.42
C LYS A 325 -8.64 -12.27 -0.15
N PRO A 326 -8.09 -12.45 1.06
CA PRO A 326 -6.87 -13.20 1.43
C PRO A 326 -6.96 -14.70 1.12
N ASP A 327 -5.83 -15.41 1.15
CA ASP A 327 -5.82 -16.88 1.03
C ASP A 327 -6.28 -17.55 2.32
N PHE A 328 -5.87 -17.01 3.48
CA PHE A 328 -6.31 -17.44 4.79
C PHE A 328 -6.15 -16.33 5.84
N ALA A 329 -6.63 -16.61 7.05
CA ALA A 329 -6.46 -15.73 8.22
C ALA A 329 -5.63 -16.42 9.31
N ALA A 330 -4.80 -15.65 10.01
CA ALA A 330 -4.02 -16.10 11.16
C ALA A 330 -4.34 -15.25 12.41
N PRO A 331 -4.06 -15.72 13.63
CA PRO A 331 -4.11 -14.86 14.82
C PRO A 331 -3.27 -13.59 14.64
N GLY A 332 -3.85 -12.41 14.90
CA GLY A 332 -3.16 -11.12 14.82
C GLY A 332 -3.96 -9.99 15.43
#